data_AF-A0A1Y3XDQ4-F1
#
_entry.id   AF-A0A1Y3XDQ4-F1
#
_cell.length_a   1.000
_cell.length_b   1.000
_cell.length_c   1.000
_cell.angle_alpha   90.00
_cell.angle_beta   90.00
_cell.angle_gamma   90.00
#
_symmetry.space_group_name_H-M   'P 1'
#
loop_
_entity.id
_entity.type
_entity.pdbx_description
1 polymer ?
#
loop_
_entity_poly.entity_id
_entity_poly.type
_entity_poly.pdbx_seq_one_letter_code
_entity_poly.pdbx_strand_id
1 'polypeptide(L)'
;MNFRGLKKVCLVLENCEEIVLTPDEVIRFRICGIKKEVIYASGSVIEHQSCEELFLELSPRADRHYDWYGETSEERAFQRLARPDLTNVELTYEDGTTLYVAMPWDNGENEWTNRLQTSFRTKAGTMQILISRSGNVSELLPEE
;
A
#
# COMPACT_ATOMS: atom_id res chain seq x y z
N MET A 1 -5.56 18.68 15.68
CA MET A 1 -5.10 17.86 14.54
C MET A 1 -3.94 18.60 13.90
N ASN A 2 -2.84 17.90 13.62
CA ASN A 2 -1.73 18.46 12.85
C ASN A 2 -1.89 17.99 11.41
N PHE A 3 -2.04 18.92 10.47
CA PHE A 3 -2.21 18.60 9.05
C PHE A 3 -0.86 18.73 8.36
N ARG A 4 -0.45 17.69 7.65
CA ARG A 4 0.78 17.67 6.86
C ARG A 4 0.40 17.38 5.42
N GLY A 5 0.93 18.15 4.48
CA GLY A 5 0.77 17.87 3.06
C GLY A 5 1.43 16.54 2.70
N LEU A 6 0.79 15.78 1.82
CA LEU A 6 1.32 14.54 1.25
C LEU A 6 2.08 14.88 -0.03
N LYS A 7 3.31 14.42 -0.16
CA LYS A 7 4.13 14.61 -1.36
C LYS A 7 4.03 13.43 -2.32
N LYS A 8 4.08 12.20 -1.81
CA LYS A 8 3.92 10.96 -2.59
C LYS A 8 3.57 9.77 -1.68
N VAL A 9 3.01 8.73 -2.28
CA VAL A 9 2.84 7.40 -1.69
C VAL A 9 3.67 6.42 -2.49
N CYS A 10 4.52 5.63 -1.84
CA CYS A 10 5.21 4.50 -2.45
C CYS A 10 4.54 3.21 -2.00
N LEU A 11 4.08 2.41 -2.95
CA LEU A 11 3.57 1.06 -2.71
C LEU A 11 4.70 0.07 -2.99
N VAL A 12 5.18 -0.64 -1.97
CA VAL A 12 6.25 -1.62 -2.10
C VAL A 12 5.64 -3.01 -2.20
N LEU A 13 6.05 -3.75 -3.22
CA LEU A 13 5.56 -5.08 -3.53
C LEU A 13 6.59 -6.13 -3.06
N GLU A 14 6.15 -7.37 -2.92
CA GLU A 14 6.98 -8.48 -2.41
C GLU A 14 8.30 -8.60 -3.18
N ASN A 15 8.25 -8.52 -4.51
CA ASN A 15 9.43 -8.65 -5.37
C ASN A 15 10.28 -7.37 -5.45
N CYS A 16 10.21 -6.53 -4.41
CA CYS A 16 10.91 -5.24 -4.27
C CYS A 16 10.58 -4.20 -5.36
N GLU A 17 9.53 -4.43 -6.14
CA GLU A 17 9.00 -3.42 -7.05
C GLU A 17 8.30 -2.30 -6.28
N GLU A 18 8.37 -1.09 -6.82
CA GLU A 18 7.76 0.09 -6.24
C GLU A 18 6.80 0.76 -7.23
N ILE A 19 5.58 1.03 -6.78
CA ILE A 19 4.63 1.89 -7.50
C ILE A 19 4.51 3.21 -6.75
N VAL A 20 5.13 4.25 -7.32
CA VAL A 20 5.09 5.61 -6.77
C VAL A 20 3.88 6.35 -7.32
N LEU A 21 3.05 6.85 -6.41
CA LEU A 21 1.82 7.58 -6.66
C LEU A 21 1.94 9.04 -6.23
N THR A 22 1.41 9.95 -7.04
CA THR A 22 1.24 11.36 -6.69
C THR A 22 -0.05 11.59 -5.91
N PRO A 23 -0.19 12.72 -5.18
CA PRO A 23 -1.41 13.00 -4.42
C PRO A 23 -2.70 13.04 -5.25
N ASP A 24 -2.64 13.42 -6.53
CA ASP A 24 -3.80 13.43 -7.44
C ASP A 24 -4.17 12.03 -7.98
N GLU A 25 -3.30 11.04 -7.80
CA GLU A 25 -3.55 9.64 -8.11
C GLU A 25 -4.28 8.91 -6.96
N VAL A 26 -4.21 9.45 -5.74
CA VAL A 26 -4.82 8.89 -4.53
C VAL A 26 -6.12 9.64 -4.19
N ILE A 27 -7.27 8.96 -4.31
CA ILE A 27 -8.58 9.54 -3.94
C ILE A 27 -8.72 9.54 -2.42
N ARG A 28 -8.50 8.40 -1.78
CA ARG A 28 -8.58 8.20 -0.33
C ARG A 28 -7.56 7.17 0.10
N PHE A 29 -7.01 7.32 1.30
CA PHE A 29 -6.26 6.25 1.96
C PHE A 29 -6.49 6.29 3.47
N ARG A 30 -6.37 5.14 4.11
CA ARG A 30 -6.45 4.97 5.56
C ARG A 30 -5.49 3.88 6.00
N ILE A 31 -4.63 4.18 6.96
CA ILE A 31 -3.78 3.21 7.65
C ILE A 31 -4.20 3.21 9.12
N CYS A 32 -4.62 2.06 9.64
CA CYS A 32 -5.16 1.93 10.99
C CYS A 32 -4.32 0.97 11.85
N GLY A 33 -4.30 1.24 13.16
CA GLY A 33 -3.60 0.36 14.12
C GLY A 33 -2.08 0.35 13.93
N ILE A 34 -1.47 1.49 13.60
CA ILE A 34 -0.01 1.58 13.45
C ILE A 34 0.65 1.27 14.80
N LYS A 35 1.47 0.23 14.84
CA LYS A 35 2.30 -0.17 15.98
C LYS A 35 3.75 0.11 15.64
N LYS A 36 4.50 0.60 16.63
CA LYS A 36 5.95 0.75 16.55
C LYS A 36 6.59 -0.22 17.52
N GLU A 37 7.52 -1.01 17.03
CA GLU A 37 8.35 -1.93 17.80
C GLU A 37 9.79 -1.47 17.71
N VAL A 38 10.51 -1.57 18.83
CA VAL A 38 11.94 -1.28 18.91
C VAL A 38 12.61 -2.54 19.43
N ILE A 39 13.41 -3.17 18.57
CA ILE A 39 14.06 -4.45 18.84
C ILE A 39 15.55 -4.21 18.96
N TYR A 40 16.18 -4.70 20.02
CA TYR A 40 17.64 -4.76 20.12
C TYR A 40 18.12 -6.17 19.83
N ALA A 41 18.90 -6.33 18.76
CA ALA A 41 19.45 -7.62 18.34
C ALA A 41 20.85 -7.43 17.77
N SER A 42 21.77 -8.32 18.15
CA SER A 42 23.14 -8.36 17.61
C SER A 42 23.88 -7.01 17.63
N GLY A 43 23.72 -6.23 18.71
CA GLY A 43 24.37 -4.93 18.86
C GLY A 43 23.72 -3.77 18.10
N SER A 44 22.58 -4.01 17.45
CA SER A 44 21.86 -3.02 16.66
C SER A 44 20.45 -2.80 17.19
N VAL A 45 19.93 -1.58 17.02
CA VAL A 45 18.52 -1.25 17.26
C VAL A 45 17.79 -1.26 15.92
N ILE A 46 16.73 -2.05 15.84
CA ILE A 46 15.84 -2.16 14.70
C ILE A 46 14.51 -1.52 15.12
N GLU A 47 14.11 -0.47 14.42
CA GLU A 47 12.77 0.09 14.56
C GLU A 47 11.89 -0.47 13.45
N HIS A 48 10.74 -1.02 13.82
CA HIS A 48 9.79 -1.61 12.90
C HIS A 48 8.42 -0.96 13.12
N GLN A 49 7.75 -0.59 12.03
CA GLN A 49 6.38 -0.09 12.07
C GLN A 49 5.49 -0.97 11.20
N SER A 50 4.38 -1.41 11.76
CA SER A 50 3.37 -2.22 11.09
C SER A 50 1.98 -1.65 11.34
N CYS A 51 0.99 -2.05 10.55
CA CYS A 51 -0.41 -1.70 10.77
C CYS A 51 -1.31 -2.93 10.88
N GLU A 52 -2.54 -2.70 11.36
CA GLU A 52 -3.59 -3.72 11.38
C GLU A 52 -4.43 -3.71 10.10
N GLU A 53 -4.49 -2.55 9.42
CA GLU A 53 -5.26 -2.38 8.21
C GLU A 53 -4.71 -1.27 7.31
N LEU A 54 -4.83 -1.48 5.99
CA LEU A 54 -4.72 -0.47 4.94
C LEU A 54 -6.00 -0.49 4.09
N PHE A 55 -6.56 0.68 3.83
CA PHE A 55 -7.50 0.91 2.74
C PHE A 55 -6.93 1.97 1.79
N LEU A 56 -7.02 1.74 0.48
CA LEU A 56 -6.58 2.64 -0.57
C LEU A 56 -7.61 2.71 -1.68
N GLU A 57 -7.94 3.91 -2.14
CA GLU A 57 -8.74 4.16 -3.33
C GLU A 57 -7.94 5.03 -4.30
N LEU A 58 -7.68 4.50 -5.50
CA LEU A 58 -6.87 5.10 -6.54
C LEU A 58 -7.73 5.58 -7.70
N SER A 59 -7.39 6.74 -8.23
CA SER A 59 -8.05 7.29 -9.42
C SER A 59 -7.65 6.52 -10.68
N PRO A 60 -8.45 6.55 -11.76
CA PRO A 60 -8.08 5.91 -13.02
C PRO A 60 -6.75 6.44 -13.62
N ARG A 61 -6.27 7.62 -13.18
CA ARG A 61 -4.98 8.18 -13.62
C ARG A 61 -3.78 7.35 -13.13
N ALA A 62 -3.94 6.70 -11.98
CA ALA A 62 -2.92 5.82 -11.43
C ALA A 62 -2.70 4.57 -12.28
N ASP A 63 -3.67 4.17 -13.11
CA ASP A 63 -3.55 3.04 -14.04
C ASP A 63 -2.66 3.43 -15.23
N ARG A 64 -1.34 3.49 -15.01
CA ARG A 64 -0.31 3.80 -16.01
C ARG A 64 0.86 2.83 -15.89
N HIS A 65 1.76 2.85 -16.85
CA HIS A 65 3.07 2.21 -16.68
C HIS A 65 3.86 2.95 -15.59
N TYR A 66 4.69 2.21 -14.87
CA TYR A 66 5.46 2.68 -13.72
C TYR A 66 6.94 2.37 -13.91
N ASP A 67 7.78 2.93 -13.04
CA ASP A 67 9.21 2.63 -13.04
C ASP A 67 9.42 1.21 -12.50
N TRP A 68 10.10 0.39 -13.29
CA TRP A 68 10.48 -0.96 -12.96
C TRP A 68 12.00 -1.04 -13.03
N TYR A 69 12.65 -0.75 -11.90
CA TYR A 69 14.10 -0.78 -11.76
C TYR A 69 14.83 0.13 -12.78
N GLY A 70 14.30 1.33 -13.03
CA GLY A 70 14.83 2.28 -14.01
C GLY A 70 14.37 2.05 -15.45
N GLU A 71 13.57 1.01 -15.69
CA GLU A 71 12.88 0.77 -16.96
C GLU A 71 11.38 1.11 -16.85
N THR A 72 10.68 1.18 -17.97
CA THR A 72 9.21 1.32 -17.95
C THR A 72 8.57 -0.06 -17.88
N SER A 73 7.66 -0.27 -16.93
CA SER A 73 6.96 -1.54 -16.74
C SER A 73 6.17 -1.96 -17.99
N GLU A 74 6.13 -3.26 -18.29
CA GLU A 74 5.23 -3.80 -19.34
C GLU A 74 3.76 -3.76 -18.90
N GLU A 75 3.50 -4.04 -17.62
CA GLU A 75 2.16 -3.99 -17.05
C GLU A 75 1.79 -2.58 -16.59
N ARG A 76 0.49 -2.27 -16.59
CA ARG A 76 -0.01 -1.05 -15.94
C ARG A 76 -0.20 -1.30 -14.44
N ALA A 77 -0.12 -0.22 -13.65
CA ALA A 77 -0.18 -0.29 -12.19
C ALA A 77 -1.40 -1.08 -11.68
N PHE A 78 -2.59 -0.96 -12.29
CA PHE A 78 -3.77 -1.68 -11.80
C PHE A 78 -3.73 -3.17 -12.10
N GLN A 79 -3.11 -3.58 -13.21
CA GLN A 79 -2.87 -5.00 -13.49
C GLN A 79 -1.90 -5.58 -12.46
N ARG A 80 -0.85 -4.81 -12.12
CA ARG A 80 0.15 -5.22 -11.14
C ARG A 80 -0.41 -5.29 -9.72
N LEU A 81 -1.15 -4.27 -9.30
CA LEU A 81 -1.75 -4.15 -7.97
C LEU A 81 -2.92 -5.11 -7.74
N ALA A 82 -3.46 -5.74 -8.80
CA ALA A 82 -4.43 -6.82 -8.66
C ALA A 82 -3.80 -8.10 -8.08
N ARG A 83 -2.46 -8.21 -8.10
CA ARG A 83 -1.74 -9.30 -7.43
C ARG A 83 -1.67 -8.99 -5.93
N PRO A 84 -2.02 -9.95 -5.07
CA PRO A 84 -2.07 -9.73 -3.64
C PRO A 84 -0.68 -9.85 -3.02
N ASP A 85 0.19 -8.86 -3.18
CA ASP A 85 1.57 -8.93 -2.70
C ASP A 85 2.16 -7.57 -2.25
N LEU A 86 1.31 -6.62 -1.88
CA LEU A 86 1.74 -5.36 -1.26
C LEU A 86 2.29 -5.64 0.15
N THR A 87 3.57 -5.33 0.37
CA THR A 87 4.28 -5.59 1.63
C THR A 87 4.37 -4.34 2.50
N ASN A 88 4.61 -3.18 1.91
CA ASN A 88 4.79 -1.94 2.64
C ASN A 88 4.18 -0.74 1.92
N VAL A 89 3.90 0.30 2.69
CA VAL A 89 3.57 1.63 2.18
C VAL A 89 4.53 2.64 2.79
N GLU A 90 5.14 3.47 1.94
CA GLU A 90 5.88 4.66 2.36
C GLU A 90 5.08 5.92 2.03
N LEU A 91 4.84 6.76 3.04
CA LEU A 91 4.33 8.11 2.84
C LEU A 91 5.50 9.09 2.94
N THR A 92 5.67 9.95 1.93
CA THR A 92 6.56 11.10 2.04
C THR A 92 5.72 12.36 2.22
N TYR A 93 5.98 13.12 3.28
CA TYR A 93 5.31 14.39 3.54
C TYR A 93 6.03 15.56 2.85
N GLU A 94 5.35 16.70 2.70
CA GLU A 94 5.93 17.90 2.06
C GLU A 94 7.17 18.45 2.79
N ASP A 95 7.23 18.30 4.11
CA ASP A 95 8.39 18.69 4.92
C ASP A 95 9.56 17.69 4.86
N GLY A 96 9.43 16.65 4.03
CA GLY A 96 10.49 15.69 3.73
C GLY A 96 10.61 14.53 4.69
N THR A 97 9.85 14.48 5.79
CA THR A 97 9.85 13.25 6.62
C THR A 97 9.05 12.14 5.95
N THR A 98 9.27 10.92 6.40
CA THR A 98 8.62 9.74 5.85
C THR A 98 7.96 8.91 6.95
N LEU A 99 6.98 8.10 6.55
CA LEU A 99 6.38 7.06 7.36
C LEU A 99 6.39 5.78 6.52
N TYR A 100 7.16 4.79 6.95
CA TYR A 100 7.27 3.49 6.30
C TYR A 100 6.56 2.43 7.15
N VAL A 101 5.53 1.78 6.61
CA VAL A 101 4.65 0.89 7.38
C VAL A 101 4.51 -0.46 6.67
N ALA A 102 4.77 -1.55 7.41
CA ALA A 102 4.52 -2.91 6.96
C ALA A 102 3.03 -3.26 7.03
N MET A 103 2.53 -3.88 5.97
CA MET A 103 1.16 -4.33 5.85
C MET A 103 0.96 -5.63 6.64
N PRO A 104 -0.25 -5.87 7.17
CA PRO A 104 -0.55 -7.18 7.73
C PRO A 104 -0.40 -8.24 6.63
N TRP A 105 0.30 -9.32 6.96
CA TRP A 105 0.63 -10.38 6.01
C TRP A 105 0.12 -11.74 6.50
N ASP A 106 -0.46 -12.51 5.57
CA ASP A 106 -0.76 -13.94 5.71
C ASP A 106 -0.40 -14.65 4.40
N ASN A 107 0.68 -15.44 4.42
CA ASN A 107 1.15 -16.18 3.27
C ASN A 107 0.35 -17.47 2.99
N GLY A 108 -0.36 -18.00 3.97
CA GLY A 108 -0.96 -19.33 3.87
C GLY A 108 0.05 -20.38 3.36
N GLU A 109 -0.20 -20.94 2.18
CA GLU A 109 0.67 -21.95 1.53
C GLU A 109 1.69 -21.35 0.55
N ASN A 110 1.58 -20.07 0.20
CA ASN A 110 2.44 -19.41 -0.79
C ASN A 110 3.07 -18.14 -0.17
N GLU A 111 4.38 -18.22 0.11
CA GLU A 111 5.16 -17.12 0.72
C GLU A 111 5.13 -15.81 -0.07
N TRP A 112 4.84 -15.88 -1.37
CA TRP A 112 4.84 -14.75 -2.31
C TRP A 112 3.50 -14.01 -2.39
N THR A 113 2.47 -14.45 -1.65
CA THR A 113 1.11 -13.86 -1.73
C THR A 113 0.54 -13.54 -0.37
N ASN A 114 -0.12 -12.39 -0.24
CA ASN A 114 -0.81 -11.92 0.95
C ASN A 114 -2.32 -12.19 0.85
N ARG A 115 -2.81 -13.24 1.52
CA ARG A 115 -4.25 -13.59 1.55
C ARG A 115 -5.14 -12.52 2.17
N LEU A 116 -4.57 -11.57 2.90
CA LEU A 116 -5.30 -10.45 3.51
C LEU A 116 -5.55 -9.31 2.52
N GLN A 117 -4.86 -9.30 1.38
CA GLN A 117 -5.06 -8.28 0.35
C GLN A 117 -6.22 -8.66 -0.57
N THR A 118 -7.13 -7.73 -0.72
CA THR A 118 -8.20 -7.76 -1.71
C THR A 118 -8.12 -6.51 -2.56
N SER A 119 -8.47 -6.66 -3.84
CA SER A 119 -8.27 -5.64 -4.86
C SER A 119 -9.44 -5.67 -5.81
N PHE A 120 -10.07 -4.52 -6.03
CA PHE A 120 -11.30 -4.40 -6.80
C PHE A 120 -11.23 -3.19 -7.72
N ARG A 121 -11.60 -3.38 -8.99
CA ARG A 121 -11.78 -2.28 -9.94
C ARG A 121 -13.25 -1.93 -10.05
N THR A 122 -13.59 -0.69 -9.75
CA THR A 122 -14.98 -0.21 -9.79
C THR A 122 -15.44 0.05 -11.23
N LYS A 123 -16.75 0.21 -11.44
CA LYS A 123 -17.32 0.63 -12.74
C LYS A 123 -16.83 2.02 -13.17
N ALA A 124 -16.53 2.89 -12.22
CA ALA A 124 -15.96 4.22 -12.46
C ALA A 124 -14.48 4.16 -12.88
N GLY A 125 -13.87 2.98 -12.90
CA GLY A 125 -12.49 2.76 -13.29
C GLY A 125 -11.49 3.05 -12.18
N THR A 126 -11.94 3.34 -10.95
CA THR A 126 -11.06 3.44 -9.76
C THR A 126 -10.61 2.06 -9.31
N MET A 127 -9.51 2.00 -8.59
CA MET A 127 -9.05 0.77 -7.93
C MET A 127 -9.11 0.92 -6.42
N GLN A 128 -9.74 -0.04 -5.77
CA GLN A 128 -9.83 -0.13 -4.31
C GLN A 128 -8.99 -1.31 -3.83
N ILE A 129 -8.16 -1.09 -2.81
CA ILE A 129 -7.32 -2.11 -2.19
C ILE A 129 -7.59 -2.07 -0.69
N LEU A 130 -7.86 -3.24 -0.11
CA LEU A 130 -7.95 -3.45 1.33
C LEU A 130 -6.96 -4.54 1.73
N ILE A 131 -6.20 -4.28 2.79
CA ILE A 131 -5.43 -5.30 3.48
C ILE A 131 -5.82 -5.26 4.94
N SER A 132 -6.49 -6.29 5.44
CA SER A 132 -7.02 -6.33 6.79
C SER A 132 -7.10 -7.76 7.32
N ARG A 133 -6.91 -7.95 8.62
CA ARG A 133 -7.19 -9.24 9.30
C ARG A 133 -8.68 -9.43 9.62
N SER A 134 -9.47 -8.35 9.60
CA SER A 134 -10.81 -8.29 10.19
C SER A 134 -11.93 -7.83 9.25
N GLY A 135 -11.68 -7.68 7.95
CA GLY A 135 -12.72 -7.26 7.01
C GLY A 135 -12.46 -7.61 5.55
N ASN A 136 -13.51 -7.54 4.74
CA ASN A 136 -13.46 -7.61 3.26
C ASN A 136 -13.82 -6.24 2.65
N VAL A 137 -13.45 -5.99 1.38
CA VAL A 137 -13.72 -4.69 0.71
C VAL A 137 -15.20 -4.29 0.74
N SER A 138 -16.10 -5.27 0.62
CA SER A 138 -17.56 -5.03 0.64
C SER A 138 -18.10 -4.52 1.97
N GLU A 139 -17.35 -4.61 3.07
CA GLU A 139 -17.75 -4.06 4.38
C GLU A 139 -17.32 -2.60 4.57
N LEU A 140 -16.38 -2.10 3.77
CA LEU A 140 -15.86 -0.73 3.91
C LEU A 140 -16.52 0.29 2.99
N LEU A 141 -17.10 -0.14 1.87
CA LEU A 141 -17.86 0.73 0.97
C LEU A 141 -19.06 -0.05 0.39
N PRO A 142 -20.31 0.44 0.57
CA PRO A 142 -21.45 -0.12 -0.15
C PRO A 142 -21.22 0.04 -1.65
N GLU A 143 -21.55 -1.00 -2.42
CA GLU A 143 -21.59 -0.92 -3.88
C GLU A 143 -22.56 0.21 -4.29
N GLU A 144 -22.07 1.20 -5.05
CA GLU A 144 -22.92 2.09 -5.87
C GLU A 144 -23.12 1.51 -7.28
#